data_AF-A0A524HZT1-F1
#
_entry.id   AF-A0A524HZT1-F1
#
_cell.length_a   1.000
_cell.length_b   1.000
_cell.length_c   1.000
_cell.angle_alpha   90.00
_cell.angle_beta   90.00
_cell.angle_gamma   90.00
#
_symmetry.space_group_name_H-M   'P 1'
#
loop_
_entity.id
_entity.type
_entity.pdbx_description
1 polymer ?
#
loop_
_entity_poly.entity_id
_entity_poly.type
_entity_poly.pdbx_seq_one_letter_code
_entity_poly.pdbx_strand_id
1 'polypeptide(L)'
;MNKDGSSSSFGEVLYSASLRISPPHAGHPRYWEKNRIFKACVLSVIVAAVFTFLCCAKKKTAASLVEGGGWISLFNGRDLEGWIPKFAKSDAGVNYKNTFRVENGVLKASYDEYEKFDGEFGHLFYKEPFGHYVLRVEYRFTGDQTPGGPSWAFRNSGVMFHSQSPESMGLEQSFPVSIEAQFLGGNGTDERPTANLCTPGTNVVIAGELVTRHCTNATSATYHGDQWVTVEIEVNGGSTVRHIIDGKAVIEYEQPQLDPADAEGQKLINDGVLLLEKGYMALRAESHPVEFRKVEIKVLK
;
A
#
# COMPACT_ATOMS: atom_id res chain seq x y z
N MET A 1 -63.83 -10.54 21.28
CA MET A 1 -64.60 -10.53 22.55
C MET A 1 -63.78 -9.70 23.52
N ASN A 2 -64.14 -8.44 23.84
CA ASN A 2 -65.31 -7.98 24.63
C ASN A 2 -65.05 -8.33 26.12
N LYS A 3 -65.03 -7.42 27.11
CA LYS A 3 -65.48 -6.01 27.30
C LYS A 3 -64.51 -5.29 28.28
N ASP A 4 -64.24 -3.98 28.28
CA ASP A 4 -65.05 -2.74 28.54
C ASP A 4 -65.39 -2.45 30.03
N GLY A 5 -65.21 -1.17 30.44
CA GLY A 5 -65.54 -0.59 31.78
C GLY A 5 -64.31 -0.34 32.69
N SER A 6 -63.98 0.81 33.30
CA SER A 6 -64.66 2.08 33.69
C SER A 6 -65.69 1.97 34.84
N SER A 7 -65.87 2.94 35.75
CA SER A 7 -65.21 4.26 36.04
C SER A 7 -64.36 4.19 37.35
N SER A 8 -64.24 5.07 38.38
CA SER A 8 -64.71 6.42 38.85
C SER A 8 -63.93 6.75 40.16
N SER A 9 -63.75 7.96 40.74
CA SER A 9 -63.86 9.40 40.37
C SER A 9 -63.29 10.28 41.54
N PHE A 10 -63.34 11.62 41.46
CA PHE A 10 -62.94 12.66 42.45
C PHE A 10 -61.42 12.84 42.71
N GLY A 11 -60.88 14.06 42.90
CA GLY A 11 -61.45 15.41 42.81
C GLY A 11 -60.38 16.52 42.92
N GLU A 12 -60.69 17.75 42.50
CA GLU A 12 -59.77 18.91 42.55
C GLU A 12 -59.67 19.53 43.96
N VAL A 13 -58.53 20.20 44.26
CA VAL A 13 -58.46 21.57 44.81
C VAL A 13 -57.07 22.16 44.50
N LEU A 14 -57.03 23.40 44.02
CA LEU A 14 -55.82 24.23 43.93
C LEU A 14 -55.61 25.02 45.22
N TYR A 15 -54.35 25.22 45.65
CA TYR A 15 -54.00 26.44 46.40
C TYR A 15 -52.54 26.85 46.15
N SER A 16 -52.31 28.14 45.90
CA SER A 16 -50.98 28.72 45.80
C SER A 16 -50.62 29.45 47.10
N ALA A 17 -49.35 29.34 47.52
CA ALA A 17 -48.81 30.11 48.62
C ALA A 17 -47.37 30.50 48.30
N SER A 18 -47.13 31.80 48.08
CA SER A 18 -45.76 32.34 47.99
C SER A 18 -45.33 32.83 49.36
N LEU A 19 -44.17 32.36 49.83
CA LEU A 19 -43.51 32.89 51.03
C LEU A 19 -42.05 33.14 50.71
N ARG A 20 -41.65 34.41 50.75
CA ARG A 20 -40.27 34.83 50.52
C ARG A 20 -39.44 34.54 51.77
N ILE A 21 -38.29 33.90 51.60
CA ILE A 21 -37.26 33.80 52.63
C ILE A 21 -36.02 34.53 52.11
N SER A 22 -35.50 35.45 52.93
CA SER A 22 -34.37 36.33 52.58
C SER A 22 -33.05 35.55 52.42
N PRO A 23 -32.12 35.99 51.56
CA PRO A 23 -30.84 35.31 51.39
C PRO A 23 -29.94 35.47 52.63
N PRO A 24 -29.26 34.41 53.09
CA PRO A 24 -28.20 34.52 54.09
C PRO A 24 -26.99 35.27 53.52
N HIS A 25 -26.22 35.94 54.38
CA HIS A 25 -25.13 36.84 53.99
C HIS A 25 -23.93 36.13 53.33
N ALA A 26 -23.19 36.89 52.53
CA ALA A 26 -21.96 36.44 51.90
C ALA A 26 -20.84 36.19 52.93
N GLY A 27 -20.25 35.00 52.90
CA GLY A 27 -19.15 34.59 53.79
C GLY A 27 -17.99 33.94 53.02
N HIS A 28 -16.85 34.66 52.95
CA HIS A 28 -15.52 34.22 52.49
C HIS A 28 -15.39 33.53 51.10
N PRO A 29 -14.78 34.21 50.09
CA PRO A 29 -14.50 33.62 48.77
C PRO A 29 -13.60 32.37 48.77
N ARG A 30 -12.66 32.28 49.72
CA ARG A 30 -11.50 31.37 49.70
C ARG A 30 -11.81 29.86 49.70
N TYR A 31 -13.03 29.44 50.02
CA TYR A 31 -13.38 28.01 50.05
C TYR A 31 -13.76 27.46 48.67
N TRP A 32 -14.48 28.25 47.88
CA TRP A 32 -14.98 27.83 46.56
C TRP A 32 -13.89 27.83 45.49
N GLU A 33 -12.96 28.78 45.55
CA GLU A 33 -11.80 28.83 44.64
C GLU A 33 -10.90 27.60 44.79
N LYS A 34 -10.54 27.23 46.02
CA LYS A 34 -9.69 26.06 46.29
C LYS A 34 -10.28 24.77 45.71
N ASN A 35 -11.58 24.52 45.89
CA ASN A 35 -12.24 23.34 45.34
C ASN A 35 -12.37 23.37 43.80
N ARG A 36 -12.48 24.55 43.17
CA ARG A 36 -12.45 24.68 41.70
C ARG A 36 -11.05 24.44 41.14
N ILE A 37 -10.02 25.03 41.75
CA ILE A 37 -8.61 24.86 41.35
C ILE A 37 -8.19 23.40 41.52
N PHE A 38 -8.49 22.76 42.66
CA PHE A 38 -8.11 21.37 42.91
C PHE A 38 -8.76 20.40 41.92
N LYS A 39 -10.05 20.58 41.60
CA LYS A 39 -10.74 19.77 40.58
C LYS A 39 -10.19 20.03 39.17
N ALA A 40 -9.85 21.27 38.82
CA ALA A 40 -9.24 21.60 37.53
C ALA A 40 -7.85 20.94 37.39
N CYS A 41 -6.99 21.04 38.41
CA CYS A 41 -5.66 20.42 38.40
C CYS A 41 -5.74 18.89 38.25
N VAL A 42 -6.63 18.21 38.99
CA VAL A 42 -6.82 16.75 38.86
C VAL A 42 -7.31 16.37 37.46
N LEU A 43 -8.24 17.13 36.87
CA LEU A 43 -8.74 16.85 35.52
C LEU A 43 -7.64 17.06 34.47
N SER A 44 -6.84 18.14 34.57
CA SER A 44 -5.73 18.40 33.65
C SER A 44 -4.63 17.34 33.72
N VAL A 45 -4.31 16.82 34.92
CA VAL A 45 -3.33 15.73 35.08
C VAL A 45 -3.84 14.43 34.44
N ILE A 46 -5.12 14.11 34.57
CA ILE A 46 -5.71 12.92 33.93
C ILE A 46 -5.71 13.06 32.40
N VAL A 47 -6.09 14.23 31.86
CA VAL A 47 -6.04 14.47 30.40
C VAL A 47 -4.60 14.39 29.86
N ALA A 48 -3.61 14.95 30.57
CA ALA A 48 -2.20 14.86 30.20
C ALA A 48 -1.66 13.41 30.26
N ALA A 49 -2.09 12.60 31.23
CA ALA A 49 -1.73 11.19 31.33
C ALA A 49 -2.34 10.36 30.19
N VAL A 50 -3.60 10.61 29.81
CA VAL A 50 -4.23 9.93 28.66
C VAL A 50 -3.55 10.31 27.34
N PHE A 51 -3.21 11.59 27.14
CA PHE A 51 -2.48 12.03 25.95
C PHE A 51 -1.06 11.43 25.86
N THR A 52 -0.31 11.36 26.96
CA THR A 52 1.04 10.76 26.95
C THR A 52 1.00 9.24 26.75
N PHE A 53 -0.06 8.54 27.18
CA PHE A 53 -0.21 7.11 26.91
C PHE A 53 -0.54 6.81 25.44
N LEU A 54 -1.38 7.62 24.78
CA LEU A 54 -1.66 7.48 23.34
C LEU A 54 -0.43 7.79 22.46
N CYS A 55 0.35 8.82 22.81
CA CYS A 55 1.53 9.21 22.02
C CYS A 55 2.72 8.23 22.12
N CYS A 56 2.70 7.25 23.03
CA CYS A 56 3.79 6.28 23.21
C CYS A 56 3.56 4.94 22.49
N ALA A 57 2.46 4.80 21.72
CA ALA A 57 2.23 3.66 20.83
C ALA A 57 3.21 3.68 19.65
N LYS A 58 4.44 3.18 19.87
CA LYS A 58 5.42 2.95 18.80
C LYS A 58 4.77 2.14 17.68
N LYS A 59 4.57 2.74 16.51
CA LYS A 59 4.13 2.01 15.30
C LYS A 59 5.13 0.89 15.04
N LYS A 60 4.70 -0.36 15.22
CA LYS A 60 5.48 -1.52 14.79
C LYS A 60 5.53 -1.51 13.26
N THR A 61 6.71 -1.22 12.71
CA THR A 61 7.04 -1.47 11.31
C THR A 61 6.94 -2.97 11.02
N ALA A 62 6.71 -3.36 9.77
CA ALA A 62 6.71 -4.77 9.34
C ALA A 62 8.01 -5.49 9.76
N ALA A 63 9.16 -4.81 9.67
CA ALA A 63 10.45 -5.28 10.15
C ALA A 63 10.51 -5.61 11.66
N SER A 64 9.56 -5.12 12.47
CA SER A 64 9.44 -5.38 13.91
C SER A 64 8.32 -6.35 14.30
N LEU A 65 7.60 -6.91 13.32
CA LEU A 65 6.50 -7.85 13.56
C LEU A 65 6.97 -9.30 13.74
N VAL A 66 8.18 -9.66 13.31
CA VAL A 66 8.67 -11.06 13.32
C VAL A 66 10.13 -11.17 13.76
N GLU A 67 10.37 -11.41 15.05
CA GLU A 67 11.69 -11.78 15.60
C GLU A 67 12.18 -13.18 15.14
N GLY A 68 11.38 -13.91 14.36
CA GLY A 68 11.60 -15.31 13.99
C GLY A 68 11.87 -15.63 12.51
N GLY A 69 12.04 -14.64 11.62
CA GLY A 69 12.37 -14.89 10.20
C GLY A 69 11.29 -15.61 9.36
N GLY A 70 10.02 -15.50 9.75
CA GLY A 70 8.86 -16.03 9.01
C GLY A 70 8.35 -15.09 7.90
N TRP A 71 7.33 -15.56 7.18
CA TRP A 71 6.59 -14.76 6.19
C TRP A 71 5.61 -13.78 6.85
N ILE A 72 5.46 -12.60 6.27
CA ILE A 72 4.57 -11.51 6.66
C ILE A 72 3.66 -11.19 5.48
N SER A 73 2.34 -11.25 5.64
CA SER A 73 1.42 -10.85 4.57
C SER A 73 1.34 -9.32 4.47
N LEU A 74 1.68 -8.78 3.31
CA LEU A 74 1.59 -7.35 2.98
C LEU A 74 0.18 -6.99 2.46
N PHE A 75 -0.43 -7.91 1.72
CA PHE A 75 -1.87 -7.88 1.43
C PHE A 75 -2.64 -8.61 2.53
N ASN A 76 -3.74 -8.04 3.01
CA ASN A 76 -4.46 -8.53 4.19
C ASN A 76 -5.77 -9.29 3.88
N GLY A 77 -6.10 -9.49 2.59
CA GLY A 77 -7.30 -10.20 2.15
C GLY A 77 -8.62 -9.42 2.22
N ARG A 78 -8.63 -8.18 2.71
CA ARG A 78 -9.87 -7.41 2.99
C ARG A 78 -9.92 -5.99 2.43
N ASP A 79 -8.79 -5.27 2.40
CA ASP A 79 -8.72 -3.85 2.06
C ASP A 79 -7.28 -3.46 1.62
N LEU A 80 -7.07 -2.16 1.37
CA LEU A 80 -5.78 -1.60 0.96
C LEU A 80 -4.99 -0.98 2.13
N GLU A 81 -5.22 -1.41 3.38
CA GLU A 81 -4.49 -0.88 4.54
C GLU A 81 -2.97 -1.06 4.40
N GLY A 82 -2.25 0.06 4.39
CA GLY A 82 -0.80 0.10 4.22
C GLY A 82 -0.31 0.17 2.77
N TRP A 83 -1.23 0.33 1.82
CA TRP A 83 -0.92 0.56 0.42
C TRP A 83 -1.21 2.03 0.01
N ILE A 84 -0.39 2.57 -0.88
CA ILE A 84 -0.44 3.96 -1.37
C ILE A 84 -0.52 3.93 -2.90
N PRO A 85 -1.67 4.26 -3.50
CA PRO A 85 -1.78 4.40 -4.95
C PRO A 85 -1.01 5.61 -5.47
N LYS A 86 -0.36 5.49 -6.63
CA LYS A 86 0.17 6.61 -7.42
C LYS A 86 -0.01 6.27 -8.89
N PHE A 87 -0.56 7.21 -9.65
CA PHE A 87 -0.76 7.10 -11.10
C PHE A 87 -0.05 8.24 -11.82
N ALA A 88 0.28 8.06 -13.09
CA ALA A 88 0.49 9.20 -13.98
C ALA A 88 -0.77 10.08 -14.03
N LYS A 89 -0.60 11.40 -14.23
CA LYS A 89 -1.67 12.42 -14.20
C LYS A 89 -2.41 12.52 -12.85
N SER A 90 -1.81 12.09 -11.73
CA SER A 90 -2.42 12.13 -10.39
C SER A 90 -1.40 12.22 -9.25
N ASP A 91 -1.83 12.78 -8.11
CA ASP A 91 -1.02 12.87 -6.89
C ASP A 91 -0.87 11.52 -6.18
N ALA A 92 0.13 11.42 -5.29
CA ALA A 92 0.29 10.26 -4.42
C ALA A 92 -0.90 10.13 -3.45
N GLY A 93 -1.37 8.90 -3.26
CA GLY A 93 -2.58 8.56 -2.52
C GLY A 93 -3.86 8.54 -3.36
N VAL A 94 -3.87 9.09 -4.58
CA VAL A 94 -5.06 9.14 -5.44
C VAL A 94 -5.24 7.81 -6.20
N ASN A 95 -6.27 7.05 -5.81
CA ASN A 95 -6.70 5.86 -6.54
C ASN A 95 -7.53 6.26 -7.77
N TYR A 96 -6.86 6.62 -8.86
CA TYR A 96 -7.53 7.04 -10.09
C TYR A 96 -8.53 5.97 -10.57
N LYS A 97 -9.77 6.38 -10.88
CA LYS A 97 -10.87 5.51 -11.35
C LYS A 97 -11.08 4.23 -10.54
N ASN A 98 -10.82 4.28 -9.22
CA ASN A 98 -11.01 3.15 -8.31
C ASN A 98 -10.29 1.87 -8.82
N THR A 99 -9.16 2.05 -9.50
CA THR A 99 -8.45 0.98 -10.23
C THR A 99 -7.95 -0.10 -9.29
N PHE A 100 -7.31 0.30 -8.19
CA PHE A 100 -6.88 -0.61 -7.15
C PHE A 100 -7.97 -0.80 -6.11
N ARG A 101 -8.39 -2.04 -5.84
CA ARG A 101 -9.41 -2.35 -4.83
C ARG A 101 -9.37 -3.81 -4.41
N VAL A 102 -10.17 -4.18 -3.41
CA VAL A 102 -10.24 -5.56 -2.89
C VAL A 102 -11.67 -6.09 -3.05
N GLU A 103 -11.80 -7.22 -3.72
CA GLU A 103 -13.07 -7.90 -3.98
C GLU A 103 -12.86 -9.41 -3.83
N ASN A 104 -13.82 -10.14 -3.24
CA ASN A 104 -13.78 -11.60 -3.13
C ASN A 104 -12.48 -12.19 -2.53
N GLY A 105 -11.78 -11.42 -1.68
CA GLY A 105 -10.52 -11.83 -1.04
C GLY A 105 -9.26 -11.60 -1.87
N VAL A 106 -9.34 -10.98 -3.06
CA VAL A 106 -8.18 -10.65 -3.90
C VAL A 106 -8.03 -9.15 -4.11
N LEU A 107 -6.79 -8.68 -4.14
CA LEU A 107 -6.44 -7.32 -4.55
C LEU A 107 -6.45 -7.27 -6.08
N LYS A 108 -7.15 -6.29 -6.66
CA LYS A 108 -7.28 -6.11 -8.10
C LYS A 108 -6.60 -4.83 -8.55
N ALA A 109 -6.06 -4.83 -9.77
CA ALA A 109 -6.11 -3.67 -10.64
C ALA A 109 -7.19 -3.94 -11.70
N SER A 110 -8.18 -3.05 -11.80
CA SER A 110 -9.36 -3.20 -12.66
C SER A 110 -9.61 -1.95 -13.49
N TYR A 111 -10.15 -2.13 -14.69
CA TYR A 111 -10.32 -1.08 -15.70
C TYR A 111 -11.78 -0.91 -16.16
N ASP A 112 -12.73 -1.41 -15.38
CA ASP A 112 -14.17 -1.31 -15.63
C ASP A 112 -14.72 0.14 -15.61
N GLU A 113 -14.03 1.07 -14.95
CA GLU A 113 -14.34 2.51 -15.03
C GLU A 113 -13.66 3.22 -16.24
N TYR A 114 -12.98 2.48 -17.13
CA TYR A 114 -12.29 3.03 -18.30
C TYR A 114 -12.97 2.70 -19.64
N GLU A 115 -13.53 3.72 -20.29
CA GLU A 115 -13.91 3.66 -21.71
C GLU A 115 -12.68 3.50 -22.64
N LYS A 116 -11.57 4.13 -22.24
CA LYS A 116 -10.27 4.09 -22.92
C LYS A 116 -9.16 4.34 -21.88
N PHE A 117 -8.01 3.68 -22.06
CA PHE A 117 -6.74 3.99 -21.39
C PHE A 117 -5.98 5.08 -22.19
N ASP A 118 -5.41 6.05 -21.50
CA ASP A 118 -4.73 7.21 -22.11
C ASP A 118 -3.35 7.47 -21.48
N GLY A 119 -2.76 6.47 -20.81
CA GLY A 119 -1.45 6.54 -20.17
C GLY A 119 -1.50 6.70 -18.64
N GLU A 120 -2.62 6.37 -18.00
CA GLU A 120 -2.78 6.34 -16.54
C GLU A 120 -2.10 5.09 -15.94
N PHE A 121 -0.78 4.99 -16.14
CA PHE A 121 0.06 3.93 -15.58
C PHE A 121 0.02 4.00 -14.06
N GLY A 122 -0.39 2.89 -13.42
CA GLY A 122 -0.72 2.83 -12.01
C GLY A 122 0.23 1.98 -11.20
N HIS A 123 0.56 2.44 -10.00
CA HIS A 123 1.48 1.77 -9.09
C HIS A 123 0.92 1.81 -7.67
N LEU A 124 0.69 0.64 -7.07
CA LEU A 124 0.21 0.51 -5.70
C LEU A 124 1.38 0.15 -4.78
N PHE A 125 1.93 1.15 -4.11
CA PHE A 125 3.11 1.05 -3.27
C PHE A 125 2.80 0.48 -1.88
N TYR A 126 3.63 -0.40 -1.34
CA TYR A 126 3.57 -0.71 0.10
C TYR A 126 4.29 0.37 0.90
N LYS A 127 3.67 0.84 2.00
CA LYS A 127 4.11 1.98 2.84
C LYS A 127 5.53 1.92 3.46
N GLU A 128 6.21 0.77 3.39
CA GLU A 128 7.53 0.57 4.01
C GLU A 128 8.54 0.07 2.96
N PRO A 129 9.73 0.70 2.86
CA PRO A 129 10.80 0.25 1.98
C PRO A 129 11.66 -0.86 2.60
N PHE A 130 12.07 -1.83 1.79
CA PHE A 130 12.84 -3.03 2.18
C PHE A 130 14.17 -3.12 1.40
N GLY A 131 15.15 -3.84 1.96
CA GLY A 131 16.48 -4.04 1.34
C GLY A 131 16.88 -5.51 1.20
N HIS A 132 16.78 -6.29 2.29
CA HIS A 132 17.14 -7.71 2.32
C HIS A 132 15.90 -8.56 2.60
N TYR A 133 15.40 -9.31 1.62
CA TYR A 133 14.13 -10.05 1.71
C TYR A 133 13.94 -11.10 0.61
N VAL A 134 12.99 -12.01 0.83
CA VAL A 134 12.29 -12.72 -0.26
C VAL A 134 10.84 -12.21 -0.30
N LEU A 135 10.40 -11.72 -1.45
CA LEU A 135 8.98 -11.43 -1.72
C LEU A 135 8.35 -12.64 -2.41
N ARG A 136 7.09 -12.95 -2.12
CA ARG A 136 6.24 -13.89 -2.86
C ARG A 136 4.98 -13.18 -3.32
N VAL A 137 4.65 -13.30 -4.60
CA VAL A 137 3.40 -12.82 -5.18
C VAL A 137 2.70 -13.95 -5.92
N GLU A 138 1.41 -14.12 -5.67
CA GLU A 138 0.53 -15.00 -6.46
C GLU A 138 -0.45 -14.14 -7.25
N TYR A 139 -0.28 -14.10 -8.57
CA TYR A 139 -1.02 -13.25 -9.50
C TYR A 139 -1.78 -14.07 -10.56
N ARG A 140 -2.79 -13.47 -11.19
CA ARG A 140 -3.34 -13.90 -12.48
C ARG A 140 -3.86 -12.71 -13.28
N PHE A 141 -3.82 -12.81 -14.60
CA PHE A 141 -4.55 -11.90 -15.49
C PHE A 141 -5.99 -12.39 -15.67
N THR A 142 -6.92 -11.45 -15.84
CA THR A 142 -8.34 -11.73 -16.07
C THR A 142 -8.91 -10.79 -17.13
N GLY A 143 -9.93 -11.23 -17.83
CA GLY A 143 -10.66 -10.41 -18.81
C GLY A 143 -9.78 -9.87 -19.96
N ASP A 144 -10.27 -8.81 -20.59
CA ASP A 144 -9.68 -8.18 -21.78
C ASP A 144 -8.88 -6.92 -21.44
N GLN A 145 -7.97 -6.53 -22.34
CA GLN A 145 -7.21 -5.28 -22.22
C GLN A 145 -8.12 -4.08 -22.50
N THR A 146 -7.96 -3.01 -21.73
CA THR A 146 -8.68 -1.74 -21.92
C THR A 146 -8.43 -1.18 -23.33
N PRO A 147 -9.45 -0.67 -24.05
CA PRO A 147 -9.26 0.03 -25.31
C PRO A 147 -8.22 1.15 -25.19
N GLY A 148 -7.30 1.27 -26.15
CA GLY A 148 -6.20 2.24 -26.07
C GLY A 148 -5.02 1.82 -25.17
N GLY A 149 -5.10 0.68 -24.49
CA GLY A 149 -3.95 0.05 -23.83
C GLY A 149 -2.80 -0.20 -24.83
N PRO A 150 -1.52 -0.03 -24.44
CA PRO A 150 -0.40 -0.27 -25.33
C PRO A 150 -0.33 -1.73 -25.82
N SER A 151 0.09 -1.96 -27.06
CA SER A 151 0.17 -3.31 -27.65
C SER A 151 1.09 -4.27 -26.90
N TRP A 152 2.12 -3.73 -26.25
CA TRP A 152 3.06 -4.48 -25.39
C TRP A 152 2.49 -4.76 -23.99
N ALA A 153 1.43 -4.07 -23.58
CA ALA A 153 0.81 -4.19 -22.26
C ALA A 153 -0.31 -5.25 -22.17
N PHE A 154 -0.60 -5.99 -23.25
CA PHE A 154 -1.55 -7.10 -23.21
C PHE A 154 -1.10 -8.16 -22.20
N ARG A 155 -1.94 -8.44 -21.20
CA ARG A 155 -1.65 -9.32 -20.04
C ARG A 155 -0.27 -9.02 -19.45
N ASN A 156 -0.03 -7.74 -19.13
CA ASN A 156 1.21 -7.22 -18.55
C ASN A 156 0.93 -6.53 -17.20
N SER A 157 1.77 -6.83 -16.21
CA SER A 157 1.77 -6.29 -14.84
C SER A 157 3.16 -6.58 -14.24
N GLY A 158 3.37 -6.40 -12.94
CA GLY A 158 4.68 -6.67 -12.34
C GLY A 158 4.76 -6.21 -10.89
N VAL A 159 5.93 -6.46 -10.30
CA VAL A 159 6.36 -5.82 -9.05
C VAL A 159 7.52 -4.89 -9.37
N MET A 160 7.33 -3.60 -9.09
CA MET A 160 8.43 -2.65 -8.97
C MET A 160 9.04 -2.83 -7.58
N PHE A 161 10.36 -2.84 -7.45
CA PHE A 161 11.07 -2.92 -6.18
C PHE A 161 12.43 -2.19 -6.25
N HIS A 162 13.06 -2.00 -5.09
CA HIS A 162 14.11 -0.98 -4.92
C HIS A 162 13.69 0.39 -5.48
N SER A 163 12.39 0.68 -5.38
CA SER A 163 11.75 1.82 -6.02
C SER A 163 11.94 3.10 -5.23
N GLN A 164 11.94 4.23 -5.94
CA GLN A 164 11.63 5.54 -5.36
C GLN A 164 10.26 5.54 -4.65
N SER A 165 9.98 6.57 -3.85
CA SER A 165 8.69 6.70 -3.14
C SER A 165 7.57 7.21 -4.07
N PRO A 166 6.30 6.90 -3.78
CA PRO A 166 5.18 7.42 -4.57
C PRO A 166 5.09 8.96 -4.54
N GLU A 167 5.52 9.60 -3.45
CA GLU A 167 5.53 11.05 -3.28
C GLU A 167 6.67 11.74 -4.04
N SER A 168 7.74 11.02 -4.39
CA SER A 168 8.83 11.56 -5.22
C SER A 168 8.60 11.34 -6.72
N MET A 169 7.55 10.63 -7.12
CA MET A 169 7.19 10.47 -8.53
C MET A 169 6.59 11.75 -9.10
N GLY A 170 7.06 12.17 -10.27
CA GLY A 170 6.46 13.29 -11.02
C GLY A 170 4.98 13.07 -11.34
N LEU A 171 4.24 14.15 -11.58
CA LEU A 171 2.81 14.08 -11.90
C LEU A 171 2.57 13.22 -13.17
N GLU A 172 3.30 13.51 -14.24
CA GLU A 172 3.25 12.81 -15.53
C GLU A 172 4.14 11.55 -15.59
N GLN A 173 4.87 11.22 -14.51
CA GLN A 173 5.83 10.12 -14.52
C GLN A 173 5.10 8.78 -14.62
N SER A 174 5.32 8.06 -15.73
CA SER A 174 4.61 6.81 -16.03
C SER A 174 5.05 5.63 -15.15
N PHE A 175 6.34 5.49 -14.90
CA PHE A 175 6.92 4.41 -14.08
C PHE A 175 7.88 4.99 -13.04
N PRO A 176 7.90 4.48 -11.80
CA PRO A 176 8.91 4.87 -10.83
C PRO A 176 10.29 4.42 -11.29
N VAL A 177 11.32 5.20 -10.96
CA VAL A 177 12.71 4.72 -10.97
C VAL A 177 12.81 3.54 -10.00
N SER A 178 13.07 2.36 -10.54
CA SER A 178 12.97 1.08 -9.82
C SER A 178 13.58 -0.06 -10.64
N ILE A 179 13.67 -1.24 -10.02
CA ILE A 179 13.83 -2.52 -10.71
C ILE A 179 12.43 -3.15 -10.83
N GLU A 180 12.11 -3.79 -11.97
CA GLU A 180 10.84 -4.49 -12.16
C GLU A 180 11.06 -6.00 -12.36
N ALA A 181 10.29 -6.82 -11.62
CA ALA A 181 9.95 -8.18 -12.01
C ALA A 181 8.65 -8.18 -12.81
N GLN A 182 8.76 -8.23 -14.14
CA GLN A 182 7.65 -8.10 -15.07
C GLN A 182 6.84 -9.39 -15.14
N PHE A 183 5.54 -9.30 -14.90
CA PHE A 183 4.58 -10.38 -15.02
C PHE A 183 3.89 -10.36 -16.38
N LEU A 184 4.09 -11.40 -17.17
CA LEU A 184 3.37 -11.63 -18.43
C LEU A 184 2.39 -12.80 -18.31
N GLY A 185 1.30 -12.72 -19.07
CA GLY A 185 0.43 -13.83 -19.42
C GLY A 185 0.57 -14.20 -20.90
N GLY A 186 0.49 -15.49 -21.21
CA GLY A 186 0.50 -15.98 -22.59
C GLY A 186 -0.77 -15.58 -23.35
N ASN A 187 -0.61 -15.18 -24.62
CA ASN A 187 -1.72 -14.83 -25.52
C ASN A 187 -2.44 -16.04 -26.12
N GLY A 188 -1.84 -17.24 -26.05
CA GLY A 188 -2.42 -18.49 -26.53
C GLY A 188 -1.63 -19.14 -27.67
N THR A 189 -0.65 -18.44 -28.24
CA THR A 189 0.16 -18.93 -29.36
C THR A 189 1.66 -18.80 -29.11
N ASP A 190 2.11 -17.69 -28.51
CA ASP A 190 3.53 -17.29 -28.56
C ASP A 190 4.25 -17.57 -27.24
N GLU A 191 5.54 -17.88 -27.31
CA GLU A 191 6.41 -17.94 -26.13
C GLU A 191 6.60 -16.53 -25.55
N ARG A 192 6.12 -16.34 -24.32
CA ARG A 192 6.12 -15.08 -23.57
C ARG A 192 6.51 -15.38 -22.11
N PRO A 193 7.82 -15.49 -21.80
CA PRO A 193 8.29 -15.76 -20.43
C PRO A 193 7.83 -14.67 -19.46
N THR A 194 7.68 -15.05 -18.19
CA THR A 194 7.26 -14.16 -17.09
C THR A 194 8.31 -14.07 -15.98
N ALA A 195 8.17 -13.10 -15.09
CA ALA A 195 9.21 -12.63 -14.17
C ALA A 195 10.49 -12.19 -14.92
N ASN A 196 10.32 -11.53 -16.08
CA ASN A 196 11.43 -10.87 -16.77
C ASN A 196 11.98 -9.73 -15.91
N LEU A 197 13.20 -9.30 -16.19
CA LEU A 197 13.73 -8.05 -15.63
C LEU A 197 13.32 -6.89 -16.54
N CYS A 198 12.82 -5.79 -15.97
CA CYS A 198 12.87 -4.47 -16.60
C CYS A 198 13.45 -3.40 -15.65
N THR A 199 14.03 -2.33 -16.19
CA THR A 199 14.85 -1.35 -15.45
C THR A 199 14.44 0.09 -15.79
N PRO A 200 13.29 0.59 -15.30
CA PRO A 200 12.90 2.00 -15.46
C PRO A 200 13.82 2.92 -14.64
N GLY A 201 14.55 3.82 -15.31
CA GLY A 201 15.49 4.76 -14.68
C GLY A 201 16.70 4.11 -13.99
N THR A 202 16.97 2.84 -14.29
CA THR A 202 17.95 1.99 -13.61
C THR A 202 18.72 1.12 -14.60
N ASN A 203 19.85 0.59 -14.14
CA ASN A 203 20.65 -0.44 -14.80
C ASN A 203 20.96 -1.57 -13.79
N VAL A 204 21.47 -2.71 -14.28
CA VAL A 204 21.96 -3.83 -13.46
C VAL A 204 23.26 -4.39 -14.03
N VAL A 205 23.99 -5.20 -13.26
CA VAL A 205 25.09 -6.03 -13.76
C VAL A 205 24.60 -7.45 -14.02
N ILE A 206 24.84 -8.00 -15.21
CA ILE A 206 24.56 -9.41 -15.55
C ILE A 206 25.85 -10.05 -16.07
N ALA A 207 26.26 -11.17 -15.47
CA ALA A 207 27.50 -11.89 -15.80
C ALA A 207 28.79 -11.03 -15.80
N GLY A 208 28.80 -9.95 -15.01
CA GLY A 208 29.91 -8.99 -14.91
C GLY A 208 29.84 -7.80 -15.88
N GLU A 209 28.85 -7.75 -16.78
CA GLU A 209 28.64 -6.62 -17.71
C GLU A 209 27.49 -5.71 -17.24
N LEU A 210 27.66 -4.39 -17.34
CA LEU A 210 26.59 -3.42 -17.09
C LEU A 210 25.55 -3.48 -18.21
N VAL A 211 24.31 -3.76 -17.87
CA VAL A 211 23.18 -3.92 -18.79
C VAL A 211 22.29 -2.68 -18.75
N THR A 212 22.26 -1.95 -19.86
CA THR A 212 21.50 -0.69 -20.04
C THR A 212 20.30 -0.81 -20.98
N ARG A 213 19.96 -2.03 -21.44
CA ARG A 213 18.70 -2.30 -22.15
C ARG A 213 17.56 -2.40 -21.14
N HIS A 214 16.46 -1.69 -21.41
CA HIS A 214 15.36 -1.54 -20.45
C HIS A 214 14.70 -2.87 -20.01
N CYS A 215 14.74 -3.94 -20.80
CA CYS A 215 14.24 -5.26 -20.36
C CYS A 215 15.18 -6.39 -20.78
N THR A 216 15.20 -7.48 -20.00
CA THR A 216 15.88 -8.74 -20.27
C THR A 216 14.97 -9.92 -19.90
N ASN A 217 14.70 -10.80 -20.86
CA ASN A 217 13.82 -11.95 -20.67
C ASN A 217 14.38 -12.94 -19.65
N ALA A 218 13.49 -13.54 -18.85
CA ALA A 218 13.80 -14.68 -18.00
C ALA A 218 13.70 -16.01 -18.78
N THR A 219 14.23 -17.09 -18.18
CA THR A 219 14.21 -18.47 -18.72
C THR A 219 12.96 -19.26 -18.29
N SER A 220 11.88 -18.57 -17.95
CA SER A 220 10.64 -19.15 -17.42
C SER A 220 9.70 -19.68 -18.52
N ALA A 221 8.71 -20.48 -18.11
CA ALA A 221 7.65 -20.94 -18.98
C ALA A 221 6.63 -19.83 -19.31
N THR A 222 5.83 -20.04 -20.35
CA THR A 222 4.69 -19.19 -20.70
C THR A 222 3.42 -19.70 -20.03
N TYR A 223 2.76 -18.87 -19.22
CA TYR A 223 1.55 -19.23 -18.49
C TYR A 223 0.32 -18.68 -19.23
N HIS A 224 -0.34 -19.54 -20.01
CA HIS A 224 -1.50 -19.20 -20.85
C HIS A 224 -2.82 -19.21 -20.06
N GLY A 225 -3.75 -18.32 -20.40
CA GLY A 225 -5.07 -18.24 -19.76
C GLY A 225 -5.05 -17.74 -18.31
N ASP A 226 -6.22 -17.73 -17.66
CA ASP A 226 -6.47 -17.06 -16.37
C ASP A 226 -6.03 -17.91 -15.15
N GLN A 227 -4.88 -18.60 -15.28
CA GLN A 227 -4.27 -19.41 -14.24
C GLN A 227 -3.48 -18.56 -13.23
N TRP A 228 -3.38 -19.07 -12.00
CA TRP A 228 -2.57 -18.44 -10.95
C TRP A 228 -1.10 -18.82 -11.09
N VAL A 229 -0.24 -17.81 -11.19
CA VAL A 229 1.23 -17.94 -11.25
C VAL A 229 1.81 -17.48 -9.92
N THR A 230 2.82 -18.19 -9.42
CA THR A 230 3.57 -17.81 -8.22
C THR A 230 4.97 -17.36 -8.63
N VAL A 231 5.35 -16.15 -8.24
CA VAL A 231 6.72 -15.63 -8.41
C VAL A 231 7.28 -15.32 -7.03
N GLU A 232 8.51 -15.75 -6.79
CA GLU A 232 9.33 -15.31 -5.66
C GLU A 232 10.46 -14.40 -6.17
N ILE A 233 10.82 -13.40 -5.39
CA ILE A 233 11.92 -12.45 -5.71
C ILE A 233 12.83 -12.42 -4.48
N GLU A 234 14.03 -12.99 -4.60
CA GLU A 234 15.07 -12.88 -3.57
C GLU A 234 15.90 -11.63 -3.86
N VAL A 235 16.04 -10.76 -2.85
CA VAL A 235 16.73 -9.48 -2.94
C VAL A 235 17.70 -9.37 -1.76
N ASN A 236 19.00 -9.37 -2.06
CA ASN A 236 20.07 -9.27 -1.07
C ASN A 236 20.69 -7.86 -1.10
N GLY A 237 19.89 -6.85 -0.77
CA GLY A 237 20.32 -5.44 -0.81
C GLY A 237 20.73 -5.02 -2.21
N GLY A 238 21.89 -4.37 -2.33
CA GLY A 238 22.51 -4.02 -3.62
C GLY A 238 23.41 -5.12 -4.19
N SER A 239 23.49 -6.31 -3.56
CA SER A 239 24.40 -7.38 -3.98
C SER A 239 23.82 -8.22 -5.12
N THR A 240 22.88 -9.12 -4.81
CA THR A 240 22.31 -10.09 -5.76
C THR A 240 20.79 -10.06 -5.73
N VAL A 241 20.18 -10.29 -6.89
CA VAL A 241 18.73 -10.40 -7.06
C VAL A 241 18.42 -11.62 -7.92
N ARG A 242 17.42 -12.42 -7.52
CA ARG A 242 16.94 -13.59 -8.26
C ARG A 242 15.43 -13.53 -8.40
N HIS A 243 14.92 -13.69 -9.61
CA HIS A 243 13.50 -14.00 -9.82
C HIS A 243 13.34 -15.51 -9.89
N ILE A 244 12.37 -16.06 -9.16
CA ILE A 244 12.23 -17.48 -8.89
C ILE A 244 10.80 -17.93 -9.23
N ILE A 245 10.69 -19.02 -9.99
CA ILE A 245 9.42 -19.68 -10.32
C ILE A 245 9.59 -21.18 -10.13
N ASP A 246 8.60 -21.86 -9.55
CA ASP A 246 8.60 -23.30 -9.27
C ASP A 246 9.89 -23.80 -8.56
N GLY A 247 10.43 -22.96 -7.66
CA GLY A 247 11.65 -23.22 -6.88
C GLY A 247 12.97 -23.09 -7.66
N LYS A 248 12.95 -22.52 -8.87
CA LYS A 248 14.14 -22.31 -9.72
C LYS A 248 14.33 -20.83 -10.01
N ALA A 249 15.57 -20.34 -9.92
CA ALA A 249 15.91 -19.03 -10.44
C ALA A 249 15.76 -19.03 -11.97
N VAL A 250 14.96 -18.09 -12.50
CA VAL A 250 14.70 -17.93 -13.94
C VAL A 250 15.47 -16.75 -14.55
N ILE A 251 15.88 -15.79 -13.73
CA ILE A 251 16.89 -14.77 -14.03
C ILE A 251 17.60 -14.36 -12.73
N GLU A 252 18.91 -14.07 -12.83
CA GLU A 252 19.77 -13.64 -11.73
C GLU A 252 20.68 -12.49 -12.21
N TYR A 253 20.88 -11.49 -11.37
CA TYR A 253 21.66 -10.30 -11.66
C TYR A 253 22.15 -9.62 -10.38
N GLU A 254 23.07 -8.67 -10.52
CA GLU A 254 23.76 -7.98 -9.43
C GLU A 254 23.62 -6.46 -9.55
N GLN A 255 24.00 -5.76 -8.47
CA GLN A 255 24.26 -4.31 -8.46
C GLN A 255 23.17 -3.47 -9.16
N PRO A 256 21.89 -3.58 -8.73
CA PRO A 256 20.84 -2.69 -9.20
C PRO A 256 21.21 -1.26 -8.87
N GLN A 257 21.19 -0.38 -9.87
CA GLN A 257 21.71 0.98 -9.74
C GLN A 257 20.88 2.00 -10.52
N LEU A 258 20.85 3.25 -10.05
CA LEU A 258 20.32 4.39 -10.80
C LEU A 258 21.04 4.54 -12.15
N ASP A 259 20.29 4.91 -13.18
CA ASP A 259 20.85 5.27 -14.47
C ASP A 259 21.17 6.78 -14.53
N PRO A 260 22.45 7.19 -14.65
CA PRO A 260 22.81 8.60 -14.83
C PRO A 260 22.48 9.13 -16.24
N ALA A 261 22.07 8.29 -17.19
CA ALA A 261 21.58 8.70 -18.50
C ALA A 261 20.05 8.92 -18.56
N ASP A 262 19.28 8.37 -17.61
CA ASP A 262 17.83 8.59 -17.53
C ASP A 262 17.47 9.90 -16.82
N ALA A 263 16.44 10.57 -17.31
CA ALA A 263 16.03 11.88 -16.82
C ALA A 263 15.35 11.85 -15.43
N GLU A 264 14.73 10.73 -15.03
CA GLU A 264 14.20 10.56 -13.67
C GLU A 264 15.24 9.93 -12.75
N GLY A 265 15.99 8.94 -13.24
CA GLY A 265 17.11 8.31 -12.53
C GLY A 265 18.15 9.33 -12.04
N GLN A 266 18.54 10.27 -12.91
CA GLN A 266 19.48 11.34 -12.58
C GLN A 266 19.01 12.21 -11.39
N LYS A 267 17.70 12.43 -11.21
CA LYS A 267 17.16 13.27 -10.12
C LYS A 267 17.31 12.63 -8.74
N LEU A 268 17.54 11.32 -8.68
CA LEU A 268 17.68 10.56 -7.43
C LEU A 268 19.14 10.30 -7.03
N ILE A 269 20.11 10.64 -7.89
CA ILE A 269 21.54 10.47 -7.61
C ILE A 269 21.97 11.53 -6.59
N ASN A 270 22.18 11.12 -5.35
CA ASN A 270 22.76 11.95 -4.29
C ASN A 270 24.24 11.62 -4.08
N ASP A 271 25.10 12.63 -4.01
CA ASP A 271 26.56 12.51 -3.78
C ASP A 271 27.30 11.52 -4.71
N GLY A 272 26.75 11.26 -5.90
CA GLY A 272 27.29 10.29 -6.87
C GLY A 272 26.99 8.82 -6.55
N VAL A 273 26.20 8.52 -5.52
CA VAL A 273 25.78 7.16 -5.18
C VAL A 273 24.74 6.66 -6.18
N LEU A 274 25.07 5.59 -6.91
CA LEU A 274 24.16 4.94 -7.86
C LEU A 274 23.49 3.68 -7.29
N LEU A 275 24.16 2.96 -6.39
CA LEU A 275 23.74 1.62 -5.95
C LEU A 275 22.43 1.66 -5.13
N LEU A 276 21.48 0.80 -5.51
CA LEU A 276 20.18 0.67 -4.84
C LEU A 276 20.21 -0.50 -3.85
N GLU A 277 20.50 -0.21 -2.58
CA GLU A 277 20.49 -1.21 -1.50
C GLU A 277 19.10 -1.45 -0.88
N LYS A 278 18.16 -0.53 -1.12
CA LYS A 278 16.86 -0.47 -0.47
C LYS A 278 15.92 0.45 -1.24
N GLY A 279 14.64 0.08 -1.34
CA GLY A 279 13.59 0.98 -1.80
C GLY A 279 12.19 0.47 -1.50
N TYR A 280 11.19 1.19 -1.99
CA TYR A 280 9.78 0.78 -1.90
C TYR A 280 9.50 -0.39 -2.87
N MET A 281 8.35 -1.03 -2.69
CA MET A 281 7.81 -2.01 -3.63
C MET A 281 6.41 -1.58 -4.07
N ALA A 282 6.04 -1.82 -5.33
CA ALA A 282 4.72 -1.51 -5.86
C ALA A 282 4.17 -2.57 -6.80
N LEU A 283 2.86 -2.83 -6.75
CA LEU A 283 2.15 -3.64 -7.76
C LEU A 283 1.79 -2.75 -8.95
N ARG A 284 2.13 -3.18 -10.17
CA ARG A 284 1.94 -2.41 -11.41
C ARG A 284 0.58 -2.69 -12.06
N ALA A 285 -0.14 -1.64 -12.42
CA ALA A 285 -1.39 -1.65 -13.16
C ALA A 285 -1.19 -1.00 -14.54
N GLU A 286 -1.34 -1.80 -15.60
CA GLU A 286 -0.93 -1.42 -16.96
C GLU A 286 -1.96 -1.81 -18.03
N SER A 287 -3.14 -1.19 -17.98
CA SER A 287 -4.26 -1.34 -18.95
C SER A 287 -4.92 -2.74 -19.07
N HIS A 288 -4.32 -3.82 -18.56
CA HIS A 288 -4.94 -5.15 -18.48
C HIS A 288 -5.33 -5.47 -17.02
N PRO A 289 -6.57 -5.96 -16.74
CA PRO A 289 -6.95 -6.37 -15.39
C PRO A 289 -6.10 -7.53 -14.85
N VAL A 290 -5.72 -7.41 -13.57
CA VAL A 290 -4.88 -8.38 -12.86
C VAL A 290 -5.35 -8.52 -11.41
N GLU A 291 -5.37 -9.75 -10.93
CA GLU A 291 -5.70 -10.10 -9.55
C GLU A 291 -4.48 -10.65 -8.81
N PHE A 292 -4.32 -10.26 -7.55
CA PHE A 292 -3.30 -10.74 -6.62
C PHE A 292 -4.00 -11.31 -5.38
N ARG A 293 -3.87 -12.62 -5.15
CA ARG A 293 -4.47 -13.26 -3.95
C ARG A 293 -3.51 -13.34 -2.76
N LYS A 294 -2.22 -13.12 -3.00
CA LYS A 294 -1.18 -13.15 -1.98
C LYS A 294 -0.06 -12.19 -2.37
N VAL A 295 0.38 -11.41 -1.38
CA VAL A 295 1.64 -10.69 -1.38
C VAL A 295 2.25 -10.87 0.00
N GLU A 296 3.31 -11.67 0.10
CA GLU A 296 4.00 -12.01 1.36
C GLU A 296 5.48 -11.64 1.25
N ILE A 297 6.08 -11.17 2.35
CA ILE A 297 7.52 -10.90 2.43
C ILE A 297 8.15 -11.67 3.60
N LYS A 298 9.34 -12.20 3.39
CA LYS A 298 10.20 -12.76 4.43
C LYS A 298 11.47 -11.91 4.47
N VAL A 299 11.61 -11.10 5.51
CA VAL A 299 12.81 -10.26 5.71
C VAL A 299 14.01 -11.14 6.03
N LEU A 300 15.14 -10.89 5.38
CA LEU A 300 16.42 -11.57 5.62
C LEU A 300 17.25 -10.79 6.66
N LYS A 301 18.28 -11.44 7.22
CA LYS A 301 19.15 -10.89 8.28
C LYS A 301 20.51 -10.49 7.73
#